data_AF-A0AAN8WHD1-F1
#
_entry.id   AF-A0AAN8WHD1-F1
#
_cell.length_a   1.000
_cell.length_b   1.000
_cell.length_c   1.000
_cell.angle_alpha   90.00
_cell.angle_beta   90.00
_cell.angle_gamma   90.00
#
_symmetry.space_group_name_H-M   'P 1'
#
loop_
_entity.id
_entity.type
_entity.pdbx_description
1 polymer ?
#
loop_
_entity_poly.entity_id
_entity_poly.type
_entity_poly.pdbx_seq_one_letter_code
_entity_poly.pdbx_strand_id
1 'polypeptide(L)'
;PIVYHILTTNTVDPQDFCGILMTKNGCNTTNPARNWTIEIHGEKPPVIPIVLPDPAQPTLKVLHLADTHLDPLYIPGSNAACDNELCCRADSGVPDSPEAEAWFWGDYRKCGSPRWMLNDMLTNIVDEHPDLNYVIWTGDVVPHNMWSTSREFNLQVVKETNEMVQSFFPDIPVFPVMGNHEANPLD
;
A
#
# COMPACT_ATOMS: atom_id res chain seq x y z
N PRO A 1 -12.98 10.73 16.70
CA PRO A 1 -13.17 9.73 17.78
C PRO A 1 -11.88 9.07 18.25
N ILE A 2 -11.06 8.52 17.33
CA ILE A 2 -9.80 7.83 17.68
C ILE A 2 -8.75 8.80 18.22
N VAL A 3 -8.50 9.93 17.55
CA VAL A 3 -7.60 10.98 18.07
C VAL A 3 -8.03 11.45 19.46
N TYR A 4 -9.34 11.66 19.66
CA TYR A 4 -9.88 12.01 20.98
C TYR A 4 -9.66 10.90 22.03
N HIS A 5 -9.82 9.64 21.66
CA HIS A 5 -9.53 8.50 22.53
C HIS A 5 -8.04 8.43 22.90
N ILE A 6 -7.14 8.62 21.94
CA ILE A 6 -5.68 8.66 22.19
C ILE A 6 -5.34 9.77 23.18
N LEU A 7 -5.88 10.97 22.98
CA LEU A 7 -5.63 12.12 23.86
C LEU A 7 -6.24 11.94 25.27
N THR A 8 -7.40 11.29 25.37
CA THR A 8 -8.11 11.14 26.67
C THR A 8 -7.64 9.96 27.51
N THR A 9 -6.94 8.98 26.91
CA THR A 9 -6.42 7.82 27.64
C THR A 9 -5.11 8.09 28.37
N ASN A 10 -4.56 9.32 28.32
CA ASN A 10 -3.29 9.74 28.94
C ASN A 10 -2.09 8.85 28.57
N THR A 11 -2.17 8.15 27.44
CA THR A 11 -1.06 7.32 26.93
C THR A 11 -0.06 8.14 26.13
N VAL A 12 -0.44 9.37 25.73
CA VAL A 12 0.29 10.29 24.85
C VAL A 12 0.23 11.69 25.46
N ASP A 13 1.38 12.31 25.69
CA ASP A 13 1.44 13.70 26.17
C ASP A 13 1.45 14.70 24.99
N PRO A 14 1.30 16.03 25.23
CA PRO A 14 1.30 17.00 24.14
C PRO A 14 2.58 17.00 23.29
N GLN A 15 3.72 16.63 23.87
CA GLN A 15 4.98 16.58 23.15
C GLN A 15 5.09 15.31 22.31
N ASP A 16 4.57 14.18 22.78
CA ASP A 16 4.37 12.98 21.97
C ASP A 16 3.48 13.29 20.77
N PHE A 17 2.35 13.96 21.00
CA PHE A 17 1.41 14.29 19.94
C PHE A 17 2.05 15.18 18.86
N CYS A 18 2.72 16.26 19.26
CA CYS A 18 3.46 17.12 18.33
C CYS A 18 4.62 16.36 17.66
N GLY A 19 5.32 15.52 18.41
CA GLY A 19 6.42 14.70 17.90
C GLY A 19 5.99 13.64 16.89
N ILE A 20 4.73 13.18 16.93
CA ILE A 20 4.17 12.23 15.97
C ILE A 20 3.66 12.98 14.72
N LEU A 21 2.87 14.04 14.89
CA LEU A 21 2.21 14.72 13.76
C LEU A 21 3.13 15.69 13.01
N MET A 22 4.06 16.34 13.71
CA MET A 22 4.90 17.41 13.17
C MET A 22 6.35 16.95 12.97
N THR A 23 6.58 15.65 12.82
CA THR A 23 7.91 15.07 12.56
C THR A 23 8.58 15.72 11.34
N LYS A 24 7.79 16.01 10.29
CA LYS A 24 8.27 16.71 9.08
C LYS A 24 8.77 18.14 9.37
N ASN A 25 8.33 18.76 10.46
CA ASN A 25 8.77 20.07 10.93
C ASN A 25 9.90 19.98 11.98
N GLY A 26 10.46 18.78 12.21
CA GLY A 26 11.54 18.56 13.16
C GLY A 26 11.09 18.45 14.62
N CYS A 27 9.78 18.30 14.88
CA CYS A 27 9.31 17.96 16.22
C CYS A 27 9.68 16.51 16.57
N ASN A 28 9.95 16.25 17.84
CA ASN A 28 10.23 14.92 18.35
C ASN A 28 9.64 14.75 19.76
N THR A 29 9.37 13.51 20.13
CA THR A 29 9.01 13.15 21.50
C THR A 29 10.27 13.05 22.38
N THR A 30 10.18 13.53 23.62
CA THR A 30 11.20 13.26 24.65
C THR A 30 10.65 12.35 25.75
N ASN A 31 9.49 11.74 25.53
CA ASN A 31 8.87 10.86 26.51
C ASN A 31 9.72 9.58 26.66
N PRO A 32 10.29 9.30 27.85
CA PRO A 32 11.15 8.13 28.06
C PRO A 32 10.41 6.81 27.85
N ALA A 33 9.07 6.77 27.96
CA ALA A 33 8.27 5.59 27.65
C ALA A 33 8.31 5.18 26.16
N ARG A 34 8.79 6.06 25.27
CA ARG A 34 9.02 5.78 23.85
C ARG A 34 10.40 5.19 23.56
N ASN A 35 11.28 5.23 24.55
CA ASN A 35 12.60 4.62 24.45
C ASN A 35 12.53 3.20 25.02
N TRP A 36 12.55 2.20 24.16
CA TRP A 36 12.43 0.80 24.52
C TRP A 36 13.55 -0.01 23.86
N THR A 37 13.92 -1.10 24.51
CA THR A 37 14.95 -2.02 24.03
C THR A 37 14.41 -3.44 24.00
N ILE A 38 14.86 -4.23 23.03
CA ILE A 38 14.61 -5.67 23.00
C ILE A 38 15.85 -6.36 23.56
N GLU A 39 15.66 -7.27 24.51
CA GLU A 39 16.72 -8.17 24.93
C GLU A 39 16.97 -9.22 23.84
N ILE A 40 18.18 -9.21 23.28
CA ILE A 40 18.63 -10.25 22.35
C ILE A 40 19.28 -11.34 23.17
N HIS A 41 18.66 -12.51 23.19
CA HIS A 41 19.19 -13.67 23.90
C HIS A 41 20.22 -14.43 23.06
N GLY A 42 21.25 -14.97 23.72
CA GLY A 42 22.30 -15.79 23.10
C GLY A 42 23.56 -15.00 22.73
N GLU A 43 24.64 -15.73 22.45
CA GLU A 43 25.88 -15.15 21.96
C GLU A 43 25.78 -14.85 20.46
N LYS A 44 26.28 -13.69 20.03
CA LYS A 44 26.38 -13.36 18.61
C LYS A 44 27.31 -14.37 17.92
N PRO A 45 26.85 -15.15 16.93
CA PRO A 45 27.71 -16.09 16.23
C PRO A 45 28.81 -15.34 15.45
N PRO A 46 29.94 -16.02 15.13
CA PRO A 46 30.96 -15.45 14.25
C PRO A 46 30.34 -15.01 12.92
N VAL A 47 30.77 -13.85 12.41
CA VAL A 47 30.31 -13.40 11.10
C VAL A 47 30.91 -14.31 10.04
N ILE A 48 30.07 -15.04 9.34
CA ILE A 48 30.45 -15.87 8.20
C ILE A 48 30.26 -15.04 6.94
N PRO A 49 31.32 -14.78 6.13
CA PRO A 49 31.17 -14.09 4.86
C PRO A 49 30.19 -14.80 3.94
N ILE A 50 29.33 -14.05 3.26
CA ILE A 50 28.43 -14.60 2.25
C ILE A 50 29.28 -15.09 1.07
N VAL A 51 29.18 -16.37 0.76
CA VAL A 51 29.74 -16.95 -0.47
C VAL A 51 28.60 -17.04 -1.47
N LEU A 52 28.76 -16.39 -2.62
CA LEU A 52 27.77 -16.46 -3.68
C LEU A 52 27.69 -17.90 -4.22
N PRO A 53 26.48 -18.40 -4.52
CA PRO A 53 26.32 -19.70 -5.15
C PRO A 53 26.96 -19.72 -6.54
N ASP A 54 27.34 -20.92 -7.00
CA ASP A 54 27.77 -21.13 -8.38
C ASP A 54 26.64 -20.70 -9.34
N PRO A 55 26.93 -19.89 -10.39
CA PRO A 55 25.94 -19.48 -11.38
C PRO A 55 25.17 -20.62 -12.06
N ALA A 56 25.70 -21.84 -12.05
CA ALA A 56 25.03 -23.03 -12.58
C ALA A 56 23.96 -23.61 -11.63
N GLN A 57 23.84 -23.12 -10.39
CA GLN A 57 22.86 -23.61 -9.43
C GLN A 57 21.43 -23.17 -9.82
N PRO A 58 20.41 -23.98 -9.50
CA PRO A 58 19.02 -23.57 -9.65
C PRO A 58 18.71 -22.27 -8.91
N THR A 59 17.99 -21.36 -9.56
CA THR A 59 17.55 -20.09 -8.96
C THR A 59 16.07 -20.11 -8.66
N LEU A 60 15.65 -19.35 -7.64
CA LEU A 60 14.24 -19.05 -7.43
C LEU A 60 13.87 -17.76 -8.14
N LYS A 61 12.74 -17.75 -8.85
CA LYS A 61 12.12 -16.56 -9.40
C LYS A 61 10.98 -16.11 -8.48
N VAL A 62 11.08 -14.87 -8.00
CA VAL A 62 10.19 -14.30 -7.00
C VAL A 62 9.55 -13.05 -7.58
N LEU A 63 8.22 -13.00 -7.59
CA LEU A 63 7.48 -11.79 -7.90
C LEU A 63 7.35 -10.95 -6.62
N HIS A 64 7.59 -9.65 -6.71
CA HIS A 64 7.29 -8.70 -5.64
C HIS A 64 6.23 -7.71 -6.13
N LEU A 65 5.04 -7.77 -5.52
CA LEU A 65 3.94 -6.83 -5.72
C LEU A 65 3.86 -5.86 -4.55
N ALA A 66 3.53 -4.60 -4.81
CA ALA A 66 3.38 -3.56 -3.80
C ALA A 66 2.47 -2.45 -4.32
N ASP A 67 1.82 -1.71 -3.43
CA ASP A 67 1.19 -0.41 -3.69
C ASP A 67 0.20 -0.43 -4.87
N THR A 68 -0.61 -1.49 -4.97
CA THR A 68 -1.54 -1.66 -6.10
C THR A 68 -2.65 -0.61 -6.13
N HIS A 69 -2.99 -0.01 -4.98
CA HIS A 69 -3.99 1.05 -4.83
C HIS A 69 -5.19 0.92 -5.78
N LEU A 70 -5.88 -0.22 -5.71
CA LEU A 70 -7.05 -0.50 -6.54
C LEU A 70 -8.11 0.57 -6.28
N ASP A 71 -8.47 1.33 -7.31
CA ASP A 71 -9.57 2.26 -7.28
C ASP A 71 -10.81 1.68 -7.98
N PRO A 72 -11.75 1.09 -7.22
CA PRO A 72 -12.97 0.54 -7.80
C PRO A 72 -13.92 1.64 -8.35
N LEU A 73 -13.63 2.92 -8.08
CA LEU A 73 -14.43 4.06 -8.51
C LEU A 73 -13.77 4.83 -9.67
N TYR A 74 -12.65 4.37 -10.21
CA TYR A 74 -11.98 5.01 -11.34
C TYR A 74 -12.87 5.04 -12.60
N ILE A 75 -13.01 6.21 -13.23
CA ILE A 75 -13.84 6.42 -14.42
C ILE A 75 -13.02 7.12 -15.50
N PRO A 76 -12.74 6.47 -16.65
CA PRO A 76 -12.16 7.15 -17.81
C PRO A 76 -13.03 8.33 -18.27
N GLY A 77 -12.40 9.43 -18.68
CA GLY A 77 -13.10 10.65 -19.09
C GLY A 77 -13.49 11.58 -17.94
N SER A 78 -13.40 11.14 -16.69
CA SER A 78 -13.66 12.01 -15.52
C SER A 78 -12.53 13.01 -15.30
N ASN A 79 -12.74 14.00 -14.43
CA ASN A 79 -11.71 15.01 -14.15
C ASN A 79 -10.51 14.39 -13.39
N ALA A 80 -9.35 14.39 -14.01
CA ALA A 80 -8.09 13.97 -13.40
C ALA A 80 -7.28 15.14 -12.80
N ALA A 81 -7.69 16.39 -13.07
CA ALA A 81 -7.07 17.61 -12.58
C ALA A 81 -7.93 18.29 -11.51
N CYS A 82 -8.41 17.51 -10.52
CA CYS A 82 -9.19 18.02 -9.40
C CYS A 82 -8.29 18.50 -8.23
N ASP A 83 -8.87 19.26 -7.29
CA ASP A 83 -8.14 19.80 -6.14
C ASP A 83 -7.90 18.78 -5.00
N ASN A 84 -8.53 17.61 -5.06
CA ASN A 84 -8.40 16.57 -4.04
C ASN A 84 -7.08 15.79 -4.16
N GLU A 85 -6.79 14.92 -3.18
CA GLU A 85 -5.62 14.01 -3.23
C GLU A 85 -5.87 12.76 -4.09
N LEU A 86 -7.11 12.55 -4.52
CA LEU A 86 -7.55 11.50 -5.43
C LEU A 86 -8.66 12.06 -6.33
N CYS A 87 -8.46 11.91 -7.64
CA CYS A 87 -9.30 12.35 -8.74
C CYS A 87 -9.69 11.13 -9.60
N CYS A 88 -10.05 11.35 -10.87
CA CYS A 88 -10.46 10.31 -11.82
C CYS A 88 -11.72 9.52 -11.39
N ARG A 89 -12.59 10.15 -10.61
CA ARG A 89 -13.87 9.58 -10.14
C ARG A 89 -15.03 10.48 -10.51
N ALA A 90 -16.26 9.98 -10.35
CA ALA A 90 -17.48 10.75 -10.62
C ALA A 90 -17.59 12.05 -9.81
N ASP A 91 -17.01 12.08 -8.60
CA ASP A 91 -17.00 13.21 -7.69
C ASP A 91 -15.80 14.16 -7.88
N SER A 92 -14.96 13.92 -8.88
CA SER A 92 -13.78 14.76 -9.18
C SER A 92 -14.11 16.07 -9.91
N GLY A 93 -15.39 16.33 -10.15
CA GLY A 93 -15.87 17.50 -10.90
C GLY A 93 -15.82 17.31 -12.41
N VAL A 94 -16.08 18.39 -13.15
CA VAL A 94 -16.05 18.40 -14.61
C VAL A 94 -14.64 18.80 -15.07
N PRO A 95 -14.04 18.08 -16.02
CA PRO A 95 -12.74 18.47 -16.59
C PRO A 95 -12.87 19.80 -17.33
N ASP A 96 -11.93 20.72 -17.07
CA ASP A 96 -11.91 22.05 -17.73
C ASP A 96 -11.57 21.98 -19.23
N SER A 97 -10.99 20.86 -19.67
CA SER A 97 -10.57 20.60 -21.05
C SER A 97 -10.47 19.09 -21.32
N PRO A 98 -10.48 18.64 -22.59
CA PRO A 98 -10.24 17.22 -22.91
C PRO A 98 -8.91 16.68 -22.36
N GLU A 99 -7.90 17.52 -22.22
CA GLU A 99 -6.61 17.15 -21.62
C GLU A 99 -6.71 16.93 -20.11
N ALA A 100 -7.74 17.48 -19.45
CA ALA A 100 -8.04 17.25 -18.04
C ALA A 100 -8.75 15.91 -17.77
N GLU A 101 -9.14 15.19 -18.82
CA GLU A 101 -9.82 13.91 -18.70
C GLU A 101 -8.88 12.78 -18.29
N ALA A 102 -9.36 11.91 -17.41
CA ALA A 102 -8.72 10.68 -16.98
C ALA A 102 -8.60 9.70 -18.14
N TRP A 103 -7.41 9.14 -18.37
CA TRP A 103 -7.23 8.16 -19.44
C TRP A 103 -7.75 6.77 -19.07
N PHE A 104 -7.82 5.87 -20.06
CA PHE A 104 -8.38 4.55 -19.85
C PHE A 104 -7.55 3.69 -18.88
N TRP A 105 -6.24 3.58 -19.08
CA TRP A 105 -5.37 2.66 -18.32
C TRP A 105 -4.94 3.16 -16.93
N GLY A 106 -5.36 4.35 -16.54
CA GLY A 106 -4.79 5.11 -15.42
C GLY A 106 -4.32 6.47 -15.91
N ASP A 107 -3.89 7.32 -14.99
CA ASP A 107 -3.52 8.70 -15.28
C ASP A 107 -2.26 9.10 -14.49
N TYR A 108 -1.42 9.97 -15.06
CA TYR A 108 -0.20 10.44 -14.41
C TYR A 108 -0.44 11.47 -13.29
N ARG A 109 -1.68 11.88 -13.05
CA ARG A 109 -2.08 12.80 -11.98
C ARG A 109 -2.46 12.02 -10.72
N LYS A 110 -3.27 12.65 -9.86
CA LYS A 110 -3.66 12.12 -8.55
C LYS A 110 -4.79 11.09 -8.69
N CYS A 111 -4.52 9.93 -9.24
CA CYS A 111 -5.55 8.91 -9.46
C CYS A 111 -5.10 7.54 -8.97
N GLY A 112 -6.06 6.68 -8.64
CA GLY A 112 -5.78 5.30 -8.26
C GLY A 112 -5.78 4.37 -9.48
N SER A 113 -5.47 3.10 -9.25
CA SER A 113 -5.32 2.12 -10.33
C SER A 113 -6.67 1.50 -10.69
N PRO A 114 -7.13 1.59 -11.95
CA PRO A 114 -8.35 0.91 -12.36
C PRO A 114 -8.17 -0.61 -12.39
N ARG A 115 -9.26 -1.34 -12.13
CA ARG A 115 -9.28 -2.80 -12.07
C ARG A 115 -8.69 -3.48 -13.31
N TRP A 116 -9.00 -2.97 -14.50
CA TRP A 116 -8.53 -3.56 -15.75
C TRP A 116 -7.03 -3.39 -15.97
N MET A 117 -6.42 -2.32 -15.47
CA MET A 117 -4.95 -2.15 -15.50
C MET A 117 -4.26 -3.19 -14.62
N LEU A 118 -4.78 -3.43 -13.41
CA LEU A 118 -4.24 -4.46 -12.52
C LEU A 118 -4.43 -5.87 -13.09
N ASN A 119 -5.59 -6.15 -13.70
CA ASN A 119 -5.79 -7.42 -14.40
C ASN A 119 -4.81 -7.60 -15.56
N ASP A 120 -4.59 -6.58 -16.39
CA ASP A 120 -3.66 -6.64 -17.53
C ASP A 120 -2.21 -6.88 -17.07
N MET A 121 -1.79 -6.20 -16.01
CA MET A 121 -0.51 -6.43 -15.35
C MET A 121 -0.37 -7.89 -14.88
N LEU A 122 -1.36 -8.43 -14.16
CA LEU A 122 -1.31 -9.79 -13.65
C LEU A 122 -1.37 -10.84 -14.77
N THR A 123 -2.15 -10.60 -15.82
CA THR A 123 -2.16 -11.42 -17.04
C THR A 123 -0.77 -11.48 -17.64
N ASN A 124 -0.13 -10.33 -17.87
CA ASN A 124 1.20 -10.30 -18.45
C ASN A 124 2.24 -11.02 -17.59
N ILE A 125 2.18 -10.88 -16.26
CA ILE A 125 3.07 -11.58 -15.34
C ILE A 125 2.94 -13.10 -15.46
N VAL A 126 1.70 -13.61 -15.49
CA VAL A 126 1.46 -15.07 -15.60
C VAL A 126 1.91 -15.60 -16.95
N ASP A 127 1.70 -14.85 -18.03
CA ASP A 127 2.07 -15.24 -19.39
C ASP A 127 3.61 -15.25 -19.59
N GLU A 128 4.30 -14.21 -19.11
CA GLU A 128 5.75 -14.04 -19.31
C GLU A 128 6.60 -14.77 -18.26
N HIS A 129 6.02 -15.08 -17.09
CA HIS A 129 6.71 -15.73 -15.98
C HIS A 129 5.96 -16.97 -15.45
N PRO A 130 5.72 -17.99 -16.28
CA PRO A 130 5.07 -19.23 -15.85
C PRO A 130 5.93 -20.08 -14.89
N ASP A 131 7.19 -19.70 -14.68
CA ASP A 131 8.19 -20.36 -13.83
C ASP A 131 8.38 -19.66 -12.45
N LEU A 132 7.43 -18.81 -12.04
CA LEU A 132 7.43 -18.19 -10.71
C LEU A 132 7.36 -19.25 -9.60
N ASN A 133 8.21 -19.08 -8.57
CA ASN A 133 8.22 -19.99 -7.42
C ASN A 133 7.30 -19.51 -6.29
N TYR A 134 7.22 -18.20 -6.06
CA TYR A 134 6.29 -17.59 -5.10
C TYR A 134 6.19 -16.07 -5.32
N VAL A 135 5.19 -15.47 -4.67
CA VAL A 135 4.92 -14.03 -4.68
C VAL A 135 5.09 -13.45 -3.27
N ILE A 136 5.84 -12.36 -3.16
CA ILE A 136 5.85 -11.46 -2.01
C ILE A 136 4.91 -10.30 -2.34
N TRP A 137 3.99 -9.97 -1.44
CA TRP A 137 3.06 -8.87 -1.65
C TRP A 137 3.01 -7.93 -0.45
N THR A 138 3.42 -6.67 -0.63
CA THR A 138 3.66 -5.75 0.47
C THR A 138 2.54 -4.76 0.79
N GLY A 139 1.30 -5.09 0.44
CA GLY A 139 0.12 -4.31 0.86
C GLY A 139 -0.09 -3.03 0.06
N ASP A 140 -0.75 -2.05 0.70
CA ASP A 140 -1.19 -0.77 0.13
C ASP A 140 -2.14 -0.93 -1.07
N VAL A 141 -3.27 -1.58 -0.80
CA VAL A 141 -4.31 -1.88 -1.80
C VAL A 141 -5.43 -0.85 -1.81
N VAL A 142 -5.68 -0.16 -0.69
CA VAL A 142 -6.73 0.85 -0.58
C VAL A 142 -6.24 2.17 -1.22
N PRO A 143 -7.04 2.82 -2.08
CA PRO A 143 -6.61 4.03 -2.77
C PRO A 143 -6.59 5.25 -1.84
N HIS A 144 -6.00 6.35 -2.30
CA HIS A 144 -5.72 7.54 -1.50
C HIS A 144 -6.96 8.42 -1.15
N ASN A 145 -8.18 7.87 -1.08
CA ASN A 145 -9.39 8.63 -0.69
C ASN A 145 -9.65 8.64 0.82
N MET A 146 -8.62 8.94 1.60
CA MET A 146 -8.59 8.78 3.07
C MET A 146 -9.69 9.55 3.81
N TRP A 147 -10.22 10.63 3.22
CA TRP A 147 -11.30 11.42 3.80
C TRP A 147 -12.69 10.78 3.65
N SER A 148 -12.82 9.77 2.78
CA SER A 148 -14.09 9.15 2.42
C SER A 148 -14.04 7.61 2.48
N THR A 149 -13.08 7.04 3.21
CA THR A 149 -13.02 5.60 3.50
C THR A 149 -13.93 5.20 4.66
N SER A 150 -14.25 3.91 4.71
CA SER A 150 -14.90 3.24 5.84
C SER A 150 -14.26 1.88 6.05
N ARG A 151 -14.50 1.26 7.21
CA ARG A 151 -14.03 -0.11 7.45
C ARG A 151 -14.59 -1.08 6.40
N GLU A 152 -15.85 -0.90 6.03
CA GLU A 152 -16.54 -1.74 5.05
C GLU A 152 -15.93 -1.55 3.66
N PHE A 153 -15.66 -0.31 3.25
CA PHE A 153 -15.01 -0.01 1.97
C PHE A 153 -13.61 -0.61 1.90
N ASN A 154 -12.76 -0.39 2.92
CA ASN A 154 -11.41 -0.94 2.94
C ASN A 154 -11.42 -2.47 2.90
N LEU A 155 -12.28 -3.12 3.69
CA LEU A 155 -12.43 -4.58 3.67
C LEU A 155 -12.89 -5.09 2.30
N GLN A 156 -13.74 -4.34 1.59
CA GLN A 156 -14.15 -4.70 0.23
C GLN A 156 -12.96 -4.64 -0.73
N VAL A 157 -12.19 -3.55 -0.73
CA VAL A 157 -11.02 -3.40 -1.61
C VAL A 157 -9.96 -4.47 -1.33
N VAL A 158 -9.69 -4.75 -0.05
CA VAL A 158 -8.76 -5.83 0.36
C VAL A 158 -9.24 -7.19 -0.14
N LYS A 159 -10.54 -7.51 0.01
CA LYS A 159 -11.09 -8.78 -0.48
C LYS A 159 -11.01 -8.87 -2.00
N GLU A 160 -11.41 -7.83 -2.71
CA GLU A 160 -11.39 -7.80 -4.17
C GLU A 160 -9.98 -7.98 -4.72
N THR A 161 -9.00 -7.29 -4.13
CA THR A 161 -7.60 -7.40 -4.55
C THR A 161 -7.03 -8.78 -4.20
N ASN A 162 -7.35 -9.33 -3.03
CA ASN A 162 -6.95 -10.69 -2.66
C ASN A 162 -7.53 -11.75 -3.60
N GLU A 163 -8.82 -11.66 -3.92
CA GLU A 163 -9.49 -12.57 -4.85
C GLU A 163 -8.88 -12.47 -6.26
N MET A 164 -8.57 -11.24 -6.71
CA MET A 164 -7.87 -11.01 -7.96
C MET A 164 -6.51 -11.71 -7.97
N VAL A 165 -5.63 -11.42 -7.01
CA VAL A 165 -4.29 -12.02 -6.93
C VAL A 165 -4.35 -13.54 -6.82
N GLN A 166 -5.24 -14.09 -5.99
CA GLN A 166 -5.41 -15.55 -5.85
C GLN A 166 -5.88 -16.20 -7.16
N SER A 167 -6.74 -15.53 -7.94
CA SER A 167 -7.22 -16.08 -9.20
C SER A 167 -6.12 -16.21 -10.27
N PHE A 168 -5.12 -15.32 -10.24
CA PHE A 168 -3.96 -15.36 -11.15
C PHE A 168 -2.86 -16.32 -10.69
N PHE A 169 -2.77 -16.58 -9.39
CA PHE A 169 -1.75 -17.45 -8.78
C PHE A 169 -2.39 -18.61 -7.99
N PRO A 170 -3.23 -19.48 -8.60
CA PRO A 170 -3.96 -20.52 -7.87
C PRO A 170 -3.04 -21.59 -7.26
N ASP A 171 -1.91 -21.86 -7.90
CA ASP A 171 -0.96 -22.91 -7.50
C ASP A 171 0.40 -22.36 -7.02
N ILE A 172 0.56 -21.03 -6.99
CA ILE A 172 1.79 -20.36 -6.58
C ILE A 172 1.58 -19.73 -5.19
N PRO A 173 2.42 -20.03 -4.19
CA PRO A 173 2.31 -19.43 -2.87
C PRO A 173 2.42 -17.89 -2.91
N VAL A 174 1.49 -17.21 -2.24
CA VAL A 174 1.49 -15.75 -2.08
C VAL A 174 1.64 -15.40 -0.61
N PHE A 175 2.61 -14.54 -0.29
CA PHE A 175 2.92 -14.08 1.07
C PHE A 175 2.60 -12.58 1.20
N PRO A 176 1.37 -12.22 1.62
CA PRO A 176 0.98 -10.84 1.81
C PRO A 176 1.41 -10.29 3.17
N VAL A 177 1.67 -8.98 3.22
CA VAL A 177 1.71 -8.19 4.45
C VAL A 177 0.74 -7.01 4.34
N MET A 178 0.32 -6.47 5.49
CA MET A 178 -0.52 -5.26 5.53
C MET A 178 0.37 -4.04 5.38
N GLY A 179 -0.01 -3.13 4.50
CA GLY A 179 0.53 -1.78 4.40
C GLY A 179 -0.18 -0.82 5.36
N ASN A 180 0.10 0.46 5.23
CA ASN A 180 -0.51 1.50 6.08
C ASN A 180 -1.90 1.92 5.58
N HIS A 181 -2.24 1.64 4.32
CA HIS A 181 -3.53 2.02 3.73
C HIS A 181 -4.70 1.08 4.07
N GLU A 182 -4.45 -0.14 4.56
CA GLU A 182 -5.50 -1.14 4.79
C GLU A 182 -6.49 -0.74 5.91
N ALA A 183 -6.03 -0.02 6.94
CA ALA A 183 -6.85 0.35 8.08
C ALA A 183 -7.75 1.58 7.81
N ASN A 184 -8.87 1.65 8.54
CA ASN A 184 -9.71 2.84 8.60
C ASN A 184 -9.93 3.28 10.05
N PRO A 185 -9.58 4.53 10.43
CA PRO A 185 -8.89 5.53 9.62
C PRO A 185 -7.48 5.05 9.24
N LEU A 186 -6.93 5.65 8.20
CA LEU A 186 -5.54 5.42 7.79
C LEU A 186 -4.57 5.77 8.94
N ASP A 187 -3.42 5.09 8.99
CA ASP A 187 -2.30 5.38 9.91
C ASP A 187 -1.51 6.63 9.48
#